data_AF-A0A3B0V1L8-F1
#
_entry.id   AF-A0A3B0V1L8-F1
#
_cell.length_a   1.000
_cell.length_b   1.000
_cell.length_c   1.000
_cell.angle_alpha   90.00
_cell.angle_beta   90.00
_cell.angle_gamma   90.00
#
_symmetry.space_group_name_H-M   'P 1'
#
loop_
_entity.id
_entity.type
_entity.pdbx_description
1 polymer ?
#
loop_
_entity_poly.entity_id
_entity_poly.type
_entity_poly.pdbx_seq_one_letter_code
_entity_poly.pdbx_strand_id
1 'polypeptide(L)' 'MDEKPVLVAREGQLVGQRWTIENDEFVIGRGSDCQIILPERQVSRHHVKILHEDGR' A
#
# COMPACT_ATOMS: atom_id res chain seq x y z
N MET A 1 -14.30 -5.39 -17.77
CA MET A 1 -13.91 -5.45 -16.36
C MET A 1 -12.51 -4.87 -16.32
N ASP A 2 -12.36 -3.63 -15.86
CA ASP A 2 -11.05 -2.99 -15.77
C ASP A 2 -10.18 -3.76 -14.77
N GLU A 3 -9.08 -4.32 -15.24
CA GLU A 3 -8.10 -5.01 -14.41
C GLU A 3 -7.32 -3.94 -13.63
N LYS A 4 -7.52 -3.90 -12.30
CA LYS A 4 -6.80 -2.98 -11.42
C LYS A 4 -5.60 -3.67 -10.78
N PRO A 5 -4.49 -2.96 -10.55
CA PRO A 5 -3.35 -3.52 -9.83
C PRO A 5 -3.73 -3.91 -8.39
N VAL A 6 -3.21 -5.05 -7.93
CA VAL A 6 -3.47 -5.59 -6.59
C VAL A 6 -2.15 -5.81 -5.87
N LEU A 7 -2.01 -5.20 -4.69
CA LEU A 7 -0.91 -5.46 -3.77
C LEU A 7 -1.24 -6.68 -2.91
N VAL A 8 -0.31 -7.61 -2.78
CA VAL A 8 -0.49 -8.86 -2.00
C VAL A 8 0.62 -8.98 -0.96
N ALA A 9 0.25 -9.08 0.31
CA ALA A 9 1.20 -9.38 1.36
C ALA A 9 1.62 -10.86 1.30
N ARG A 10 2.90 -11.11 1.07
CA ARG A 10 3.48 -12.45 0.94
C ARG A 10 3.90 -13.05 2.28
N GLU A 11 4.26 -12.21 3.25
CA GLU A 11 4.85 -12.61 4.52
C GLU A 11 4.45 -11.63 5.64
N GLY A 12 4.78 -11.99 6.88
CA GLY A 12 4.49 -11.17 8.06
C GLY A 12 3.05 -11.27 8.54
N GLN A 13 2.64 -10.33 9.40
CA GLN A 13 1.33 -10.36 10.08
C GLN A 13 0.13 -10.19 9.12
N LEU A 14 0.36 -9.60 7.95
CA LEU A 14 -0.69 -9.33 6.96
C LEU A 14 -0.72 -10.38 5.84
N VAL A 15 0.04 -11.48 5.96
CA VAL A 15 0.15 -12.51 4.91
C VAL A 15 -1.22 -12.94 4.39
N GLY A 16 -1.36 -13.00 3.06
CA GLY A 16 -2.59 -13.40 2.38
C GLY A 16 -3.59 -12.25 2.17
N GLN A 17 -3.42 -11.10 2.84
CA GLN A 17 -4.22 -9.92 2.56
C GLN A 17 -3.90 -9.34 1.19
N ARG A 18 -4.92 -8.72 0.58
CA ARG A 18 -4.87 -8.14 -0.75
C ARG A 18 -5.52 -6.76 -0.73
N TRP A 19 -4.89 -5.79 -1.37
CA TRP A 19 -5.42 -4.44 -1.52
C TRP A 19 -5.47 -4.10 -3.00
N THR A 20 -6.66 -3.78 -3.49
CA THR A 20 -6.81 -3.17 -4.82
C THR A 20 -6.32 -1.73 -4.73
N ILE A 21 -5.44 -1.33 -5.64
CA ILE A 21 -4.97 0.06 -5.73
C ILE A 21 -6.01 0.81 -6.57
N GLU A 22 -6.81 1.65 -5.92
CA GLU A 22 -7.94 2.34 -6.55
C GLU A 22 -7.64 3.79 -6.96
N ASN A 23 -6.65 4.41 -6.33
CA ASN A 23 -6.29 5.83 -6.51
C ASN A 23 -4.89 5.97 -7.09
N ASP A 24 -4.58 7.16 -7.60
CA ASP A 24 -3.25 7.50 -8.15
C ASP A 24 -2.13 7.43 -7.10
N GLU A 25 -2.49 7.54 -5.81
CA GLU A 25 -1.56 7.45 -4.70
C GLU A 25 -1.99 6.38 -3.70
N PHE A 26 -1.07 5.49 -3.35
CA PHE A 26 -1.25 4.48 -2.32
C PHE A 26 -0.05 4.47 -1.36
N VAL A 27 -0.30 4.79 -0.10
CA VAL A 27 0.71 5.02 0.94
C VAL A 27 0.71 3.89 1.96
N ILE A 28 1.90 3.41 2.28
CA ILE A 28 2.16 2.38 3.28
C ILE A 28 3.10 2.98 4.33
N GLY A 29 2.76 2.84 5.60
CA GLY A 29 3.57 3.39 6.68
C GLY A 29 2.92 3.22 8.04
N ARG A 30 3.50 3.82 9.07
CA ARG A 30 2.98 3.78 10.45
C ARG A 30 1.93 4.86 10.74
N GLY A 31 1.79 5.84 9.86
CA GLY A 31 0.79 6.91 10.00
C GLY A 31 -0.63 6.34 9.92
N SER A 32 -1.55 6.87 10.73
CA SER A 32 -2.97 6.49 10.70
C SER A 32 -3.69 6.92 9.42
N ASP A 33 -3.03 7.75 8.61
CA ASP A 33 -3.45 8.27 7.32
C ASP A 33 -3.01 7.38 6.13
N CYS A 34 -2.28 6.29 6.38
CA CYS A 34 -1.88 5.34 5.35
C CYS A 34 -2.99 4.35 5.01
N GLN A 35 -3.02 3.88 3.75
CA GLN A 35 -3.94 2.81 3.33
C GLN A 35 -3.55 1.45 3.92
N ILE A 36 -2.26 1.21 4.12
CA ILE A 36 -1.76 0.07 4.91
C ILE A 36 -0.96 0.62 6.08
N ILE A 37 -1.45 0.32 7.28
CA ILE A 37 -0.84 0.74 8.53
C ILE A 37 0.07 -0.38 9.05
N LEU A 38 1.35 -0.09 9.15
CA LEU A 38 2.38 -0.95 9.72
C LEU A 38 2.85 -0.32 11.05
N PRO A 39 2.37 -0.78 12.22
CA PRO A 39 2.55 -0.10 13.51
C PRO A 39 3.98 -0.15 14.07
N GLU A 40 4.90 -0.84 13.42
CA GLU A 40 6.26 -1.08 13.89
C GLU A 40 7.07 0.22 13.97
N ARG A 41 7.76 0.46 15.10
CA ARG A 41 8.49 1.71 15.34
C ARG A 41 9.55 2.02 14.28
N GLN A 42 10.13 1.01 13.65
CA GLN A 42 11.11 1.17 12.57
C GLN A 42 10.51 1.66 11.24
N VAL A 43 9.18 1.62 11.10
CA VAL A 43 8.48 2.09 9.91
C VAL A 43 8.21 3.58 10.03
N SER A 44 8.58 4.32 8.98
CA SER A 44 8.30 5.75 8.85
C SER A 44 6.79 6.01 8.84
N ARG A 45 6.35 7.22 9.24
CA ARG A 45 4.92 7.58 9.13
C ARG A 45 4.38 7.36 7.71
N HIS A 46 5.17 7.77 6.71
CA HIS A 46 4.98 7.47 5.30
C HIS A 46 6.26 6.79 4.80
N HIS A 47 6.21 5.48 4.55
CA HIS A 47 7.42 4.70 4.28
C HIS A 47 7.55 4.35 2.80
N VAL A 48 6.44 3.96 2.17
CA VAL A 48 6.36 3.69 0.74
C VAL A 48 5.17 4.47 0.18
N LYS A 49 5.36 5.03 -1.01
CA LYS A 49 4.29 5.61 -1.82
C LYS A 49 4.33 4.94 -3.19
N ILE A 50 3.24 4.31 -3.56
CA ILE A 50 3.01 3.76 -4.90
C ILE A 50 2.23 4.82 -5.66
N LEU A 51 2.76 5.24 -6.79
CA LEU A 51 2.14 6.22 -7.67
C LEU A 51 1.74 5.54 -8.97
N HIS A 52 0.53 5.82 -9.43
CA HIS A 52 0.17 5.57 -10.82
C HIS A 52 0.68 6.77 -11.62
N GLU A 53 1.84 6.64 -12.26
CA GLU A 53 2.18 7.56 -13.34
C GLU A 53 1.33 7.15 -14.53
N ASP A 54 0.33 7.96 -14.88
CA ASP A 54 -0.35 7.86 -16.16
C ASP A 54 0.72 7.85 -17.25
N GLY A 55 0.92 6.66 -17.82
CA GLY A 55 1.86 6.43 -18.90
C GLY A 55 1.51 7.37 -20.05
N ARG A 56 2.43 8.28 -20.33
CA ARG A 56 2.53 8.84 -21.67
C ARG A 56 3.31 7.87 -22.56
#